data_AF-A0AAC9NIB9-F1
#
_entry.id   AF-A0AAC9NIB9-F1
#
_cell.length_a   1.000
_cell.length_b   1.000
_cell.length_c   1.000
_cell.angle_alpha   90.00
_cell.angle_beta   90.00
_cell.angle_gamma   90.00
#
_symmetry.space_group_name_H-M   'P 1'
#
loop_
_entity.id
_entity.type
_entity.pdbx_description
1 polymer ?
#
loop_
_entity_poly.entity_id
_entity_poly.type
_entity_poly.pdbx_seq_one_letter_code
_entity_poly.pdbx_strand_id
1 'polypeptide(L)'
;MKNTLLDKNINLLVALGLVVAVGITLMLITINSAENIWSLQWLSLIGIALGCLALSKLRPQRLGLSPPSVMLSLGFGGMLIGLFIDTRVTPIYTIATICTSSHSLSALSSLKFHMLLMPYMYIGMLLGGMAAIPSLRYLRPQCRKLCSMLTQNLLCSGWMLLGMTLGAVIFTQALQSSDVISLNFSLMLAGMFTGMVWGMVISVYIYRQYFNWRDRLQTIQVGSQERS
;
A
#
# COMPACT_ATOMS: atom_id res chain seq x y z
N MET A 1 4.23 -31.64 -10.45
CA MET A 1 3.74 -30.46 -11.19
C MET A 1 2.38 -29.91 -10.72
N LYS A 2 1.66 -30.51 -9.75
CA LYS A 2 0.33 -30.05 -9.31
C LYS A 2 0.31 -28.85 -8.34
N ASN A 3 1.42 -28.53 -7.68
CA ASN A 3 1.39 -27.56 -6.56
C ASN A 3 1.45 -26.09 -7.01
N THR A 4 1.87 -25.80 -8.24
CA THR A 4 2.01 -24.41 -8.74
C THR A 4 0.66 -23.74 -8.99
N LEU A 5 -0.39 -24.51 -9.29
CA LEU A 5 -1.72 -23.96 -9.59
C LEU A 5 -2.43 -23.53 -8.30
N LEU A 6 -2.26 -24.29 -7.21
CA LEU A 6 -2.84 -23.98 -5.90
C LEU A 6 -2.25 -22.68 -5.31
N ASP A 7 -0.93 -22.51 -5.36
CA ASP A 7 -0.26 -21.32 -4.83
C ASP A 7 -0.60 -20.03 -5.58
N LYS A 8 -0.80 -20.14 -6.89
CA LYS A 8 -1.25 -19.02 -7.72
C LYS A 8 -2.64 -18.55 -7.29
N ASN A 9 -3.51 -19.50 -6.95
CA ASN A 9 -4.87 -19.21 -6.51
C ASN A 9 -4.91 -18.55 -5.13
N ILE A 10 -4.00 -18.90 -4.21
CA ILE A 10 -3.95 -18.30 -2.86
C ILE A 10 -3.59 -16.81 -2.92
N ASN A 11 -2.55 -16.43 -3.66
CA ASN A 11 -2.15 -15.02 -3.77
C ASN A 11 -3.25 -14.19 -4.46
N LEU A 12 -3.91 -14.77 -5.46
CA LEU A 12 -5.06 -14.14 -6.13
C LEU A 12 -6.25 -13.98 -5.17
N LEU A 13 -6.55 -15.00 -4.35
CA LEU A 13 -7.60 -14.95 -3.34
C LEU A 13 -7.33 -13.86 -2.30
N VAL A 14 -6.09 -13.71 -1.82
CA VAL A 14 -5.71 -12.65 -0.88
C VAL A 14 -5.85 -11.27 -1.52
N ALA A 15 -5.39 -11.11 -2.76
CA ALA A 15 -5.56 -9.86 -3.50
C ALA A 15 -7.04 -9.52 -3.70
N LEU A 16 -7.85 -10.50 -4.09
CA LEU A 16 -9.30 -10.33 -4.27
C LEU A 16 -9.99 -9.99 -2.95
N GLY A 17 -9.65 -10.70 -1.87
CA GLY A 17 -10.15 -10.41 -0.53
C GLY A 17 -9.81 -8.98 -0.09
N LEU A 18 -8.62 -8.47 -0.43
CA LEU A 18 -8.23 -7.10 -0.13
C LEU A 18 -9.00 -6.07 -0.95
N VAL A 19 -9.17 -6.31 -2.26
CA VAL A 19 -9.99 -5.45 -3.14
C VAL A 19 -11.44 -5.40 -2.63
N VAL A 20 -12.00 -6.54 -2.24
CA VAL A 20 -13.36 -6.63 -1.66
C VAL A 20 -13.43 -5.88 -0.34
N ALA A 21 -12.44 -6.05 0.56
CA ALA A 21 -12.39 -5.33 1.82
C ALA A 21 -12.33 -3.81 1.63
N VAL A 22 -11.53 -3.32 0.67
CA VAL A 22 -11.51 -1.89 0.28
C VAL A 22 -12.88 -1.47 -0.24
N GLY A 23 -13.45 -2.23 -1.17
CA GLY A 23 -14.75 -1.92 -1.78
C GLY A 23 -15.86 -1.79 -0.75
N ILE A 24 -15.93 -2.74 0.20
CA ILE A 24 -16.87 -2.69 1.32
C ILE A 24 -16.60 -1.46 2.19
N THR A 25 -15.34 -1.17 2.52
CA THR A 25 -14.98 0.01 3.33
C THR A 25 -15.43 1.31 2.64
N LEU A 26 -15.13 1.48 1.36
CA LEU A 26 -15.53 2.65 0.57
C LEU A 26 -17.06 2.73 0.42
N MET A 27 -17.73 1.60 0.20
CA MET A 27 -19.19 1.53 0.13
C MET A 27 -19.84 1.94 1.45
N LEU A 28 -19.37 1.44 2.59
CA LEU A 28 -19.89 1.80 3.92
C LEU A 28 -19.74 3.29 4.22
N ILE A 29 -18.63 3.89 3.80
CA ILE A 29 -18.40 5.33 3.95
C ILE A 29 -19.37 6.11 3.07
N THR A 30 -19.62 5.62 1.85
CA THR A 30 -20.39 6.35 0.83
C THR A 30 -21.90 6.21 0.99
N ILE A 31 -22.40 5.13 1.61
CA ILE A 31 -23.82 5.03 1.98
C ILE A 31 -24.25 6.20 2.88
N ASN A 32 -23.31 6.76 3.66
CA ASN A 32 -23.56 7.92 4.51
C ASN A 32 -23.38 9.26 3.78
N SER A 33 -23.09 9.26 2.48
CA SER A 33 -22.85 10.46 1.67
C SER A 33 -23.88 10.54 0.55
N ALA A 34 -24.49 11.71 0.35
CA ALA A 34 -25.64 11.90 -0.55
C ALA A 34 -25.26 11.99 -2.06
N GLU A 35 -24.02 11.68 -2.44
CA GLU A 35 -23.49 11.98 -3.77
C GLU A 35 -23.16 10.72 -4.59
N ASN A 36 -23.44 10.79 -5.91
CA ASN A 36 -23.20 9.70 -6.86
C ASN A 36 -21.73 9.66 -7.32
N ILE A 37 -20.85 9.12 -6.47
CA ILE A 37 -19.39 9.08 -6.71
C ILE A 37 -18.89 7.70 -7.19
N TRP A 38 -19.78 6.90 -7.76
CA TRP A 38 -19.51 5.52 -8.14
C TRP A 38 -18.36 5.38 -9.14
N SER A 39 -18.22 6.32 -10.07
CA SER A 39 -17.17 6.28 -11.11
C SER A 39 -15.75 6.29 -10.53
N LEU A 40 -15.50 7.15 -9.54
CA LEU A 40 -14.18 7.30 -8.91
C LEU A 40 -13.86 6.13 -7.97
N GLN A 41 -14.87 5.55 -7.31
CA GLN A 41 -14.69 4.33 -6.54
C GLN A 41 -14.24 3.18 -7.44
N TRP A 42 -14.93 2.96 -8.57
CA TRP A 42 -14.53 1.94 -9.55
C TRP A 42 -13.11 2.17 -10.05
N LEU A 43 -12.74 3.42 -10.35
CA LEU A 43 -11.38 3.75 -10.76
C LEU A 43 -10.35 3.35 -9.71
N SER A 44 -10.61 3.61 -8.43
CA SER A 44 -9.71 3.22 -7.34
C SER A 44 -9.61 1.70 -7.15
N LEU A 45 -10.73 0.98 -7.25
CA LEU A 45 -10.74 -0.48 -7.15
C LEU A 45 -9.97 -1.12 -8.30
N ILE A 46 -10.12 -0.58 -9.51
CA ILE A 46 -9.33 -0.97 -10.68
C ILE A 46 -7.85 -0.68 -10.44
N GLY A 47 -7.51 0.52 -9.93
CA GLY A 47 -6.14 0.91 -9.61
C GLY A 47 -5.47 -0.02 -8.60
N ILE A 48 -6.19 -0.42 -7.55
CA ILE A 48 -5.76 -1.38 -6.52
C ILE A 48 -5.61 -2.78 -7.14
N ALA A 49 -6.60 -3.25 -7.89
CA ALA A 49 -6.57 -4.55 -8.54
C ALA A 49 -5.39 -4.68 -9.52
N LEU A 50 -5.12 -3.63 -10.31
CA LEU A 50 -3.97 -3.56 -11.22
C LEU A 50 -2.65 -3.57 -10.45
N GLY A 51 -2.56 -2.84 -9.33
CA GLY A 51 -1.39 -2.86 -8.47
C GLY A 51 -1.13 -4.26 -7.86
N CYS A 52 -2.17 -4.93 -7.38
CA CYS A 52 -2.08 -6.32 -6.90
C CYS A 52 -1.65 -7.28 -8.03
N LEU A 53 -2.19 -7.11 -9.24
CA LEU A 53 -1.80 -7.90 -10.41
C LEU A 53 -0.34 -7.63 -10.78
N ALA A 54 0.13 -6.39 -10.74
CA ALA A 54 1.53 -6.03 -10.96
C ALA A 54 2.45 -6.69 -9.92
N LEU A 55 2.09 -6.67 -8.64
CA LEU A 55 2.83 -7.39 -7.59
C LEU A 55 2.91 -8.89 -7.87
N SER A 56 1.81 -9.50 -8.33
CA SER A 56 1.77 -10.92 -8.68
C SER A 56 2.70 -11.28 -9.84
N LYS A 57 2.89 -10.36 -10.80
CA LYS A 57 3.79 -10.52 -11.95
C LYS A 57 5.27 -10.26 -11.61
N LEU A 58 5.53 -9.31 -10.70
CA LEU A 58 6.90 -8.90 -10.38
C LEU A 58 7.70 -9.98 -9.63
N ARG A 59 7.03 -10.95 -8.97
CA ARG A 59 7.69 -11.97 -8.16
C ARG A 59 7.48 -13.37 -8.75
N PRO A 60 8.55 -14.12 -9.10
CA PRO A 60 8.41 -15.52 -9.47
C PRO A 60 7.85 -16.30 -8.27
N GLN A 61 6.67 -16.88 -8.44
CA GLN A 61 5.97 -17.64 -7.39
C GLN A 61 6.78 -18.92 -7.09
N ARG A 62 7.60 -18.86 -6.05
CA ARG A 62 8.11 -20.06 -5.37
C ARG A 62 7.12 -20.40 -4.26
N LEU A 63 6.77 -21.68 -4.16
CA LEU A 63 5.64 -22.24 -3.39
C LEU A 63 5.29 -21.45 -2.09
N GLY A 64 4.00 -21.16 -1.91
CA GLY A 64 3.43 -20.49 -0.73
C GLY A 64 3.09 -18.99 -0.87
N LEU A 65 2.59 -18.42 0.24
CA LEU A 65 2.22 -17.02 0.38
C LEU A 65 3.41 -16.10 0.10
N SER A 66 3.21 -15.12 -0.78
CA SER A 66 4.25 -14.16 -1.08
C SER A 66 4.45 -13.23 0.14
N PRO A 67 5.70 -13.03 0.64
CA PRO A 67 5.96 -12.09 1.73
C PRO A 67 5.34 -10.70 1.55
N PRO A 68 5.34 -10.12 0.32
CA PRO A 68 4.67 -8.87 0.04
C PRO A 68 3.15 -8.95 0.29
N SER A 69 2.48 -10.02 -0.12
CA SER A 69 1.03 -10.16 0.09
C SER A 69 0.66 -10.21 1.58
N VAL A 70 1.46 -10.91 2.40
CA VAL A 70 1.26 -10.95 3.86
C VAL A 70 1.50 -9.57 4.47
N MET A 71 2.58 -8.91 4.06
CA MET A 71 2.91 -7.58 4.57
C MET A 71 1.89 -6.53 4.16
N LEU A 72 1.44 -6.54 2.91
CA LEU A 72 0.42 -5.65 2.38
C LEU A 72 -0.90 -5.88 3.12
N SER A 73 -1.31 -7.14 3.31
CA SER A 73 -2.57 -7.45 4.01
C SER A 73 -2.54 -7.08 5.49
N LEU A 74 -1.44 -7.36 6.21
CA LEU A 74 -1.31 -6.97 7.62
C LEU A 74 -1.17 -5.46 7.78
N GLY A 75 -0.40 -4.79 6.92
CA GLY A 75 -0.29 -3.33 6.91
C GLY A 75 -1.63 -2.66 6.59
N PHE A 76 -2.35 -3.19 5.60
CA PHE A 76 -3.69 -2.73 5.25
C PHE A 76 -4.70 -2.97 6.39
N GLY A 77 -4.70 -4.15 7.00
CA GLY A 77 -5.55 -4.46 8.14
C GLY A 77 -5.27 -3.55 9.34
N GLY A 78 -4.00 -3.34 9.66
CA GLY A 78 -3.59 -2.39 10.70
C GLY A 78 -4.02 -0.95 10.39
N MET A 79 -3.96 -0.55 9.12
CA MET A 79 -4.45 0.75 8.67
C MET A 79 -5.96 0.90 8.86
N LEU A 80 -6.76 -0.12 8.50
CA LEU A 80 -8.21 -0.10 8.70
C LEU A 80 -8.60 -0.04 10.18
N ILE A 81 -7.89 -0.79 11.03
CA ILE A 81 -8.10 -0.76 12.49
C ILE A 81 -7.76 0.65 13.02
N GLY A 82 -6.63 1.22 12.59
CA GLY A 82 -6.23 2.56 12.98
C GLY A 82 -7.23 3.63 12.52
N LEU A 83 -7.73 3.52 11.29
CA LEU A 83 -8.77 4.39 10.74
C LEU A 83 -10.08 4.26 11.54
N PHE A 84 -10.45 3.05 11.93
CA PHE A 84 -11.61 2.84 12.79
C PHE A 84 -11.44 3.53 14.16
N ILE A 85 -10.24 3.51 14.74
CA ILE A 85 -9.95 4.24 15.98
C ILE A 85 -10.00 5.76 15.72
N ASP A 86 -9.37 6.24 14.65
CA ASP A 86 -9.35 7.67 14.30
C ASP A 86 -10.78 8.22 14.11
N THR A 87 -11.67 7.47 13.44
CA THR A 87 -13.08 7.88 13.23
C THR A 87 -13.92 7.87 14.50
N ARG A 88 -13.50 7.14 15.54
CA ARG A 88 -14.13 7.16 16.87
C ARG A 88 -13.69 8.37 17.70
N VAL A 89 -12.45 8.83 17.50
CA VAL A 89 -11.88 9.98 18.22
C VAL A 89 -12.25 11.29 17.54
N THR A 90 -12.14 11.34 16.21
CA THR A 90 -12.38 12.53 15.39
C THR A 90 -13.53 12.24 14.42
N PRO A 91 -14.66 12.94 14.52
CA PRO A 91 -15.81 12.68 13.66
C PRO A 91 -15.49 13.03 12.20
N ILE A 92 -16.04 12.23 11.28
CA ILE A 92 -15.75 12.29 9.84
C ILE A 92 -16.04 13.68 9.24
N TYR A 93 -17.05 14.38 9.76
CA TYR A 93 -17.38 15.73 9.28
C TYR A 93 -16.23 16.71 9.50
N THR A 94 -15.55 16.64 10.66
CA THR A 94 -14.43 17.52 10.98
C THR A 94 -13.27 17.26 10.05
N ILE A 95 -12.97 15.97 9.79
CA ILE A 95 -11.92 15.58 8.85
C ILE A 95 -12.21 16.13 7.46
N ALA A 96 -13.44 15.97 6.97
CA ALA A 96 -13.84 16.49 5.67
C ALA A 96 -13.70 18.01 5.59
N THR A 97 -14.18 18.75 6.61
CA THR A 97 -14.08 20.22 6.64
C THR A 97 -12.65 20.75 6.69
N ILE A 98 -11.72 20.03 7.33
CA ILE A 98 -10.34 20.49 7.36
C ILE A 98 -9.61 20.16 6.05
N CYS A 99 -9.96 19.04 5.41
CA CYS A 99 -9.43 18.68 4.10
C CYS A 99 -9.87 19.64 3.00
N THR A 100 -11.10 20.20 3.08
CA THR A 100 -11.54 21.26 2.15
C THR A 100 -10.81 22.57 2.39
N SER A 101 -10.51 22.89 3.66
CA SER A 101 -9.90 24.16 4.06
C SER A 101 -8.40 24.26 3.75
N SER A 102 -7.74 23.14 3.45
CA SER A 102 -6.28 23.06 3.27
C SER A 102 -5.80 23.42 1.86
N HIS A 103 -6.64 24.09 1.07
CA HIS A 103 -6.44 24.42 -0.35
C HIS A 103 -5.16 25.22 -0.67
N SER A 104 -4.62 25.99 0.28
CA SER A 104 -3.44 26.84 0.07
C SER A 104 -2.13 26.24 0.61
N LEU A 105 -2.17 25.06 1.23
CA LEU A 105 -1.01 24.48 1.87
C LEU A 105 -0.15 23.70 0.87
N SER A 106 1.17 23.85 0.98
CA SER A 106 2.11 23.03 0.22
C SER A 106 1.88 21.54 0.53
N ALA A 107 2.24 20.66 -0.42
CA ALA A 107 2.06 19.21 -0.28
C ALA A 107 2.65 18.66 1.04
N LEU A 108 3.80 19.19 1.46
CA LEU A 108 4.46 18.80 2.71
C LEU A 108 3.68 19.24 3.96
N SER A 109 3.09 20.44 3.93
CA SER A 109 2.26 20.94 5.04
C SER A 109 0.95 20.19 5.14
N SER A 110 0.30 19.91 4.00
CA SER A 110 -0.91 19.08 3.92
C SER A 110 -0.64 17.66 4.45
N LEU A 111 0.51 17.09 4.08
CA LEU A 111 0.96 15.80 4.60
C LEU A 111 1.15 15.80 6.11
N LYS A 112 1.89 16.78 6.65
CA LYS A 112 2.13 16.90 8.08
C LYS A 112 0.81 17.03 8.84
N PHE A 113 -0.13 17.79 8.28
CA PHE A 113 -1.46 17.94 8.84
C PHE A 113 -2.24 16.61 8.86
N HIS A 114 -2.22 15.85 7.76
CA HIS A 114 -2.83 14.52 7.67
C HIS A 114 -2.27 13.53 8.69
N MET A 115 -0.95 13.51 8.87
CA MET A 115 -0.30 12.65 9.87
C MET A 115 -0.72 13.00 11.30
N LEU A 116 -0.98 14.28 11.58
CA LEU A 116 -1.46 14.72 12.90
C LEU A 116 -2.95 14.42 13.10
N LEU A 117 -3.75 14.45 12.02
CA LEU A 117 -5.19 14.24 12.10
C LEU A 117 -5.59 12.77 12.25
N MET A 118 -4.88 11.86 11.58
CA MET A 118 -5.17 10.41 11.58
C MET A 118 -3.95 9.59 12.02
N PRO A 119 -3.39 9.82 13.23
CA PRO A 119 -2.15 9.18 13.65
C PRO A 119 -2.32 7.67 13.83
N TYR A 120 -3.48 7.20 14.29
CA TYR A 120 -3.67 5.77 14.59
C TYR A 120 -3.69 4.93 13.31
N MET A 121 -4.20 5.45 12.20
CA MET A 121 -4.12 4.83 10.89
C MET A 121 -2.66 4.59 10.44
N TYR A 122 -1.79 5.60 10.55
CA TYR A 122 -0.37 5.45 10.18
C TYR A 122 0.38 4.52 11.13
N ILE A 123 0.13 4.63 12.44
CA ILE A 123 0.72 3.76 13.45
C ILE A 123 0.26 2.32 13.23
N GLY A 124 -1.04 2.10 13.03
CA GLY A 124 -1.63 0.79 12.78
C GLY A 124 -1.06 0.14 11.53
N MET A 125 -0.89 0.90 10.44
CA MET A 125 -0.24 0.41 9.24
C MET A 125 1.22 -0.01 9.51
N LEU A 126 2.00 0.82 10.19
CA LEU A 126 3.40 0.52 10.50
C LEU A 126 3.52 -0.72 11.39
N LEU A 127 2.70 -0.82 12.44
CA LEU A 127 2.65 -1.98 13.33
C LEU A 127 2.22 -3.24 12.57
N GLY A 128 1.20 -3.15 11.71
CA GLY A 128 0.77 -4.24 10.84
C GLY A 128 1.86 -4.71 9.88
N GLY A 129 2.56 -3.77 9.23
CA GLY A 129 3.71 -4.08 8.37
C GLY A 129 4.86 -4.73 9.13
N MET A 130 5.15 -4.27 10.36
CA MET A 130 6.18 -4.87 11.23
C MET A 130 5.78 -6.25 11.76
N ALA A 131 4.49 -6.47 12.04
CA ALA A 131 3.93 -7.76 12.44
C ALA A 131 4.03 -8.82 11.33
N ALA A 132 4.28 -8.42 10.08
CA ALA A 132 4.60 -9.35 9.00
C ALA A 132 5.92 -10.10 9.26
N ILE A 133 6.89 -9.51 9.96
CA ILE A 133 8.17 -10.15 10.27
C ILE A 133 7.99 -11.43 11.10
N PRO A 134 7.37 -11.41 12.30
CA PRO A 134 7.15 -12.63 13.07
C PRO A 134 6.23 -13.60 12.35
N SER A 135 5.21 -13.12 11.63
CA SER A 135 4.30 -13.95 10.83
C SER A 135 5.05 -14.75 9.76
N LEU A 136 5.99 -14.10 9.06
CA LEU A 136 6.81 -14.75 8.04
C LEU A 136 7.85 -15.70 8.64
N ARG A 137 8.36 -15.43 9.86
CA ARG A 137 9.24 -16.38 10.57
C ARG A 137 8.49 -17.64 10.97
N TYR A 138 7.24 -17.50 11.43
CA TYR A 138 6.39 -18.63 11.76
C TYR A 138 6.13 -19.51 10.52
N LEU A 139 5.85 -18.89 9.38
CA LEU A 139 5.62 -19.60 8.11
C LEU A 139 6.90 -20.18 7.47
N ARG A 140 8.09 -19.62 7.75
CA ARG A 140 9.38 -20.02 7.14
C ARG A 140 10.52 -20.03 8.16
N PRO A 141 10.60 -21.05 9.04
CA PRO A 141 11.59 -21.09 10.13
C PRO A 141 13.05 -21.21 9.66
N GLN A 142 13.31 -21.61 8.41
CA GLN A 142 14.68 -21.90 7.93
C GLN A 142 15.45 -20.67 7.36
N CYS A 143 14.86 -19.49 7.28
CA CYS A 143 15.55 -18.31 6.73
C CYS A 143 16.36 -17.53 7.78
N ARG A 144 17.67 -17.82 7.89
CA ARG A 144 18.58 -17.28 8.92
C ARG A 144 19.01 -15.81 8.77
N LYS A 145 18.62 -15.09 7.70
CA LYS A 145 19.08 -13.70 7.43
C LYS A 145 18.11 -12.64 7.98
N LEU A 146 18.19 -12.38 9.29
CA LEU A 146 17.34 -11.40 9.99
C LEU A 146 17.46 -9.98 9.44
N CYS A 147 18.69 -9.49 9.25
CA CYS A 147 18.93 -8.09 8.88
C CYS A 147 18.37 -7.76 7.50
N SER A 148 18.56 -8.65 6.52
CA SER A 148 18.02 -8.45 5.16
C SER A 148 16.50 -8.40 5.17
N MET A 149 15.85 -9.27 5.95
CA MET A 149 14.39 -9.26 6.11
C MET A 149 13.91 -7.98 6.81
N LEU A 150 14.60 -7.52 7.86
CA LEU A 150 14.23 -6.30 8.56
C LEU A 150 14.35 -5.07 7.65
N THR A 151 15.49 -4.90 6.97
CA THR A 151 15.70 -3.78 6.04
C THR A 151 14.68 -3.80 4.90
N GLN A 152 14.37 -4.97 4.34
CA GLN A 152 13.36 -5.09 3.29
C GLN A 152 11.96 -4.71 3.79
N ASN A 153 11.57 -5.14 5.00
CA ASN A 153 10.28 -4.74 5.59
C ASN A 153 10.26 -3.24 5.92
N LEU A 154 11.33 -2.66 6.45
CA LEU A 154 11.39 -1.22 6.71
C LEU A 154 11.27 -0.39 5.42
N LEU A 155 11.99 -0.79 4.36
CA LEU A 155 11.91 -0.12 3.06
C LEU A 155 10.53 -0.28 2.42
N CYS A 156 9.91 -1.45 2.55
CA CYS A 156 8.56 -1.69 2.01
C CYS A 156 7.50 -0.91 2.80
N SER A 157 7.56 -0.90 4.13
CA SER A 157 6.67 -0.09 4.98
C SER A 157 6.84 1.40 4.71
N GLY A 158 8.09 1.85 4.54
CA GLY A 158 8.41 3.23 4.18
C GLY A 158 7.82 3.62 2.83
N TRP A 159 7.93 2.75 1.82
CA TRP A 159 7.32 2.99 0.51
C TRP A 159 5.78 2.90 0.53
N MET A 160 5.19 2.05 1.36
CA MET A 160 3.74 2.04 1.58
C MET A 160 3.26 3.34 2.21
N LEU A 161 3.97 3.83 3.24
CA LEU A 161 3.71 5.12 3.86
C LEU A 161 3.82 6.25 2.83
N LEU A 162 4.93 6.32 2.11
CA LEU A 162 5.15 7.33 1.08
C LEU A 162 4.07 7.25 -0.01
N GLY A 163 3.79 6.05 -0.52
CA GLY A 163 2.75 5.84 -1.53
C GLY A 163 1.37 6.28 -1.08
N MET A 164 0.96 5.92 0.14
CA MET A 164 -0.30 6.37 0.72
C MET A 164 -0.37 7.89 0.82
N THR A 165 0.72 8.52 1.25
CA THR A 165 0.79 9.97 1.44
C THR A 165 0.75 10.73 0.11
N LEU A 166 1.51 10.29 -0.89
CA LEU A 166 1.44 10.84 -2.24
C LEU A 166 0.07 10.56 -2.89
N GLY A 167 -0.50 9.39 -2.65
CA GLY A 167 -1.83 9.03 -3.13
C GLY A 167 -2.90 9.97 -2.62
N ALA A 168 -2.88 10.31 -1.32
CA ALA A 168 -3.76 11.33 -0.74
C ALA A 168 -3.57 12.70 -1.41
N VAL A 169 -2.32 13.17 -1.51
CA VAL A 169 -2.01 14.48 -2.07
C VAL A 169 -2.41 14.58 -3.55
N ILE A 170 -2.03 13.60 -4.37
CA ILE A 170 -2.33 13.62 -5.81
C ILE A 170 -3.84 13.57 -6.04
N PHE A 171 -4.58 12.72 -5.32
CA PHE A 171 -6.03 12.65 -5.49
C PHE A 171 -6.73 13.92 -5.03
N THR A 172 -6.33 14.50 -3.89
CA THR A 172 -6.90 15.77 -3.43
C THR A 172 -6.60 16.91 -4.40
N GLN A 173 -5.39 16.99 -4.96
CA GLN A 173 -5.04 17.98 -5.98
C GLN A 173 -5.77 17.77 -7.31
N ALA A 174 -5.92 16.52 -7.75
CA ALA A 174 -6.68 16.20 -8.96
C ALA A 174 -8.14 16.65 -8.82
N LEU A 175 -8.72 16.51 -7.63
CA LEU A 175 -10.09 16.94 -7.36
C LEU A 175 -10.25 18.45 -7.26
N GLN A 176 -9.23 19.17 -6.81
CA GLN A 176 -9.27 20.64 -6.81
C GLN A 176 -9.43 21.22 -8.23
N SER A 177 -8.94 20.51 -9.26
CA SER A 177 -9.10 20.95 -10.65
C SER A 177 -10.51 20.73 -11.20
N SER A 178 -11.32 19.91 -10.55
CA SER A 178 -12.73 19.73 -10.86
C SER A 178 -13.56 20.53 -9.85
N ASP A 179 -14.34 21.52 -10.29
CA ASP A 179 -15.21 22.40 -9.46
C ASP A 179 -16.27 21.69 -8.58
N VAL A 180 -16.13 20.39 -8.35
CA VAL A 180 -16.96 19.58 -7.47
C VAL A 180 -16.48 19.78 -6.03
N ILE A 181 -17.00 20.85 -5.39
CA ILE A 181 -16.62 21.39 -4.07
C ILE A 181 -16.87 20.41 -2.90
N SER A 182 -17.55 19.29 -3.12
CA SER A 182 -17.70 18.23 -2.13
C SER A 182 -16.46 17.33 -2.11
N LEU A 183 -15.43 17.75 -1.38
CA LEU A 183 -14.30 16.88 -1.05
C LEU A 183 -14.78 15.70 -0.21
N ASN A 184 -15.01 14.59 -0.89
CA ASN A 184 -15.47 13.38 -0.27
C ASN A 184 -14.27 12.63 0.33
N PHE A 185 -14.30 12.46 1.65
CA PHE A 185 -13.38 11.63 2.43
C PHE A 185 -13.13 10.25 1.79
N SER A 186 -14.15 9.68 1.13
CA SER A 186 -14.04 8.43 0.37
C SER A 186 -12.99 8.48 -0.74
N LEU A 187 -12.81 9.61 -1.44
CA LEU A 187 -11.81 9.71 -2.50
C LEU A 187 -10.39 9.84 -1.97
N MET A 188 -10.23 10.59 -0.89
CA MET A 188 -8.96 10.71 -0.21
C MET A 188 -8.49 9.32 0.25
N LEU A 189 -9.37 8.56 0.89
CA LEU A 189 -9.11 7.17 1.26
C LEU A 189 -8.82 6.28 0.04
N ALA A 190 -9.59 6.42 -1.04
CA ALA A 190 -9.35 5.70 -2.28
C ALA A 190 -7.94 5.96 -2.85
N GLY A 191 -7.50 7.22 -2.82
CA GLY A 191 -6.14 7.63 -3.20
C GLY A 191 -5.08 7.04 -2.27
N MET A 192 -5.34 7.01 -0.97
CA MET A 192 -4.46 6.41 0.04
C MET A 192 -4.27 4.89 -0.19
N PHE A 193 -5.37 4.16 -0.40
CA PHE A 193 -5.33 2.73 -0.68
C PHE A 193 -4.59 2.43 -1.98
N THR A 194 -4.92 3.17 -3.05
CA THR A 194 -4.26 3.02 -4.35
C THR A 194 -2.76 3.32 -4.23
N GLY A 195 -2.42 4.43 -3.57
CA GLY A 195 -1.05 4.87 -3.32
C GLY A 195 -0.25 3.85 -2.52
N MET A 196 -0.83 3.25 -1.47
CA MET A 196 -0.19 2.19 -0.69
C MET A 196 0.22 1.00 -1.57
N VAL A 197 -0.70 0.50 -2.40
CA VAL A 197 -0.45 -0.67 -3.26
C VAL A 197 0.62 -0.35 -4.30
N TRP A 198 0.54 0.81 -4.94
CA TRP A 198 1.51 1.22 -5.95
C TRP A 198 2.88 1.58 -5.36
N GLY A 199 2.93 2.17 -4.16
CA GLY A 199 4.17 2.38 -3.41
C GLY A 199 4.90 1.05 -3.17
N MET A 200 4.14 0.00 -2.86
CA MET A 200 4.69 -1.34 -2.71
C MET A 200 5.17 -1.96 -4.03
N VAL A 201 4.43 -1.77 -5.13
CA VAL A 201 4.86 -2.17 -6.49
C VAL A 201 6.21 -1.53 -6.82
N ILE A 202 6.33 -0.22 -6.61
CA ILE A 202 7.54 0.56 -6.86
C ILE A 202 8.70 0.07 -5.99
N SER A 203 8.46 -0.15 -4.69
CA SER A 203 9.47 -0.68 -3.77
C SER A 203 10.05 -2.01 -4.23
N VAL A 204 9.19 -2.96 -4.58
CA VAL A 204 9.60 -4.29 -5.07
C VAL A 204 10.31 -4.18 -6.41
N TYR A 205 9.83 -3.31 -7.30
CA TYR A 205 10.47 -3.07 -8.59
C TYR A 205 11.89 -2.52 -8.43
N ILE A 206 12.07 -1.44 -7.66
CA ILE A 206 13.39 -0.83 -7.40
C ILE A 206 14.33 -1.85 -6.75
N TYR A 207 13.85 -2.57 -5.74
CA TYR A 207 14.64 -3.61 -5.07
C TYR A 207 15.13 -4.66 -6.07
N ARG A 208 14.25 -5.14 -6.96
CA ARG A 208 14.63 -6.13 -7.98
C ARG A 208 15.64 -5.57 -8.99
N GLN A 209 15.46 -4.33 -9.44
CA GLN A 209 16.41 -3.70 -10.35
C GLN A 209 17.78 -3.53 -9.72
N TYR A 210 17.83 -3.16 -8.43
CA TYR A 210 19.09 -3.06 -7.69
C TYR A 210 19.85 -4.39 -7.65
N PHE A 211 19.19 -5.51 -7.36
CA PHE A 211 19.83 -6.83 -7.39
C PHE A 211 20.30 -7.23 -8.79
N ASN A 212 19.46 -7.04 -9.80
CA ASN A 212 19.83 -7.32 -11.20
C ASN A 212 21.04 -6.49 -11.64
N TRP A 213 21.14 -5.23 -11.19
CA TRP A 213 22.30 -4.38 -11.45
C TRP A 213 23.55 -4.92 -10.76
N ARG A 214 23.46 -5.21 -9.46
CA ARG A 214 24.57 -5.70 -8.65
C ARG A 214 25.14 -7.02 -9.18
N ASP A 215 24.28 -7.95 -9.58
CA ASP A 215 24.70 -9.25 -10.10
C ASP A 215 25.44 -9.10 -11.44
N ARG A 216 25.03 -8.15 -12.30
CA ARG A 216 25.78 -7.82 -13.53
C ARG A 216 27.18 -7.30 -13.23
N LEU A 217 27.33 -6.42 -12.23
CA LEU A 217 28.66 -5.90 -11.86
C LEU A 217 29.59 -7.02 -11.40
N GLN A 218 29.09 -8.00 -10.63
CA GLN A 218 29.88 -9.15 -10.19
C GLN A 218 30.33 -10.02 -11.37
N THR A 219 29.46 -10.26 -12.35
CA THR A 219 29.85 -11.02 -13.56
C THR A 219 30.93 -10.32 -14.39
N ILE A 220 30.90 -8.98 -14.46
CA ILE A 220 31.91 -8.19 -15.17
C ILE A 220 33.26 -8.30 -14.46
N GLN A 221 33.29 -8.24 -13.12
CA GLN A 221 34.52 -8.35 -12.34
C GLN A 221 35.18 -9.73 -12.49
N VAL A 222 34.40 -10.82 -12.39
CA VAL A 222 34.93 -12.18 -12.57
C VAL A 222 35.49 -12.38 -13.99
N GLY A 223 34.76 -11.93 -15.01
CA GLY A 223 35.23 -12.03 -16.40
C GLY A 223 36.45 -11.16 -16.75
N SER A 224 36.78 -10.16 -15.91
CA SER A 224 38.02 -9.39 -16.03
C SER A 224 39.22 -10.10 -15.40
N GLN A 225 39.00 -10.94 -14.38
CA GLN A 225 40.06 -11.67 -13.67
C GLN A 225 40.54 -12.93 -14.41
N GLU A 226 39.70 -13.52 -15.27
CA GLU A 226 40.11 -14.66 -16.12
C GLU A 226 40.92 -14.24 -17.36
N ARG A 227 40.95 -12.94 -17.69
CA ARG A 227 41.69 -12.39 -18.84
C ARG A 227 43.09 -11.86 -18.50
N SER A 228 43.41 -11.79 -17.22
CA SER A 228 44.73 -11.41 -16.68
C SER A 228 45.54 -12.64 -16.31
#